data_AF-A0A383DCN6-F1
#
_entry.id   AF-A0A383DCN6-F1
#
_cell.length_a   1.000
_cell.length_b   1.000
_cell.length_c   1.000
_cell.angle_alpha   90.00
_cell.angle_beta   90.00
_cell.angle_gamma   90.00
#
_symmetry.space_group_name_H-M   'P 1'
#
loop_
_entity.id
_entity.type
_entity.pdbx_description
1 polymer ?
#
loop_
_entity_poly.entity_id
_entity_poly.type
_entity_poly.pdbx_seq_one_letter_code
_entity_poly.pdbx_strand_id
1 'polypeptide(L)'
;MRFPLFLALILTFLRADDMPIQATVNYGPVKFTVVKNGESNRRYIWLHGDEKTAEMALKHHIKHYKGTAFFIDSDDRVILAEGLKLDPNRIFSTKGTKKTLLKYHPEVSKNKKKAIVDELDKKRDLFLEELLLPEGSLVVALHNNFRGYSIDSEIENAVTYSVKPG
;
A
#
# COMPACT_ATOMS: atom_id res chain seq x y z
N MET A 1 39.65 -21.60 -50.92
CA MET A 1 38.25 -21.15 -50.85
C MET A 1 37.83 -21.18 -49.39
N ARG A 2 37.56 -20.02 -48.78
CA ARG A 2 37.20 -19.88 -47.36
C ARG A 2 35.67 -19.81 -47.23
N PHE A 3 35.05 -20.79 -46.60
CA PHE A 3 33.66 -20.72 -46.17
C PHE A 3 33.55 -19.78 -44.95
N PRO A 4 32.62 -18.80 -44.90
CA PRO A 4 32.36 -18.09 -43.68
C PRO A 4 31.47 -18.95 -42.78
N LEU A 5 31.97 -19.22 -41.57
CA LEU A 5 31.23 -19.81 -40.46
C LEU A 5 30.20 -18.79 -39.97
N PHE A 6 28.91 -18.99 -40.28
CA PHE A 6 27.84 -18.22 -39.66
C PHE A 6 27.65 -18.70 -38.22
N LEU A 7 28.15 -17.92 -37.26
CA LEU A 7 27.84 -18.12 -35.84
C LEU A 7 26.48 -17.48 -35.55
N ALA A 8 25.42 -18.29 -35.59
CA ALA A 8 24.10 -17.88 -35.12
C ALA A 8 24.10 -17.87 -33.58
N LEU A 9 24.21 -16.69 -32.98
CA LEU A 9 24.00 -16.50 -31.55
C LEU A 9 22.49 -16.56 -31.26
N ILE A 10 21.99 -17.75 -30.96
CA ILE A 10 20.63 -17.90 -30.41
C ILE A 10 20.68 -17.38 -28.98
N LEU A 11 20.24 -16.14 -28.75
CA LEU A 11 19.89 -15.68 -27.41
C LEU A 11 18.65 -16.42 -26.95
N THR A 12 18.85 -17.55 -26.27
CA THR A 12 17.83 -18.13 -25.42
C THR A 12 17.58 -17.15 -24.28
N PHE A 13 16.49 -16.38 -24.36
CA PHE A 13 15.91 -15.74 -23.18
C PHE A 13 15.44 -16.87 -22.26
N LEU A 14 16.29 -17.25 -21.30
CA LEU A 14 15.83 -17.92 -20.10
C LEU A 14 14.82 -16.96 -19.47
N ARG A 15 13.51 -17.25 -19.63
CA ARG A 15 12.52 -16.73 -18.70
C ARG A 15 12.89 -17.34 -17.36
N ALA A 16 13.70 -16.62 -16.59
CA ALA A 16 13.59 -16.72 -15.15
C ALA A 16 12.10 -16.49 -14.87
N ASP A 17 11.44 -17.41 -14.18
CA ASP A 17 10.18 -17.08 -13.55
C ASP A 17 10.48 -15.86 -12.66
N ASP A 18 10.07 -14.67 -13.10
CA ASP A 18 10.34 -13.40 -12.43
C ASP A 18 9.68 -13.45 -11.05
N MET A 19 10.39 -13.96 -10.04
CA MET A 19 9.92 -13.92 -8.67
C MET A 19 9.70 -12.45 -8.30
N PRO A 20 8.55 -12.12 -7.68
CA PRO A 20 8.30 -10.75 -7.27
C PRO A 20 9.42 -10.22 -6.37
N ILE A 21 9.96 -9.05 -6.71
CA ILE A 21 10.99 -8.38 -5.92
C ILE A 21 10.32 -7.82 -4.66
N GLN A 22 10.92 -8.07 -3.50
CA GLN A 22 10.43 -7.55 -2.22
C GLN A 22 11.37 -6.48 -1.68
N ALA A 23 10.78 -5.41 -1.16
CA ALA A 23 11.47 -4.32 -0.48
C ALA A 23 10.69 -3.90 0.77
N THR A 24 11.29 -3.03 1.58
CA THR A 24 10.63 -2.42 2.74
C THR A 24 10.64 -0.91 2.58
N VAL A 25 9.51 -0.28 2.87
CA VAL A 25 9.32 1.17 2.88
C VAL A 25 8.79 1.60 4.23
N ASN A 26 9.30 2.72 4.74
CA ASN A 26 8.85 3.29 6.01
C ASN A 26 8.08 4.59 5.77
N TYR A 27 6.87 4.65 6.30
CA TYR A 27 6.08 5.87 6.46
C TYR A 27 6.13 6.33 7.91
N GLY A 28 7.19 7.06 8.27
CA GLY A 28 7.48 7.40 9.67
C GLY A 28 7.68 6.12 10.49
N PRO A 29 6.90 5.90 11.57
CA PRO A 29 6.97 4.69 12.39
C PRO A 29 6.25 3.48 11.76
N VAL A 30 5.59 3.65 10.62
CA VAL A 30 4.80 2.61 9.95
C VAL A 30 5.63 1.95 8.87
N LYS A 31 5.66 0.62 8.85
CA LYS A 31 6.42 -0.14 7.87
C LYS A 31 5.49 -0.81 6.86
N PHE A 32 5.94 -0.86 5.60
CA PHE A 32 5.29 -1.55 4.50
C PHE A 32 6.25 -2.54 3.85
N THR A 33 5.76 -3.74 3.54
CA THR A 33 6.40 -4.65 2.59
C THR A 33 5.91 -4.31 1.19
N VAL A 34 6.84 -4.05 0.28
CA VAL A 34 6.56 -3.71 -1.11
C VAL A 34 6.91 -4.89 -2.00
N VAL A 35 5.95 -5.35 -2.79
CA VAL A 35 6.10 -6.48 -3.71
C VAL A 35 5.91 -5.98 -5.14
N LYS A 36 6.93 -6.10 -5.98
CA LYS A 36 6.91 -5.67 -7.39
C LYS A 36 6.99 -6.87 -8.33
N ASN A 37 6.06 -6.93 -9.29
CA ASN A 37 6.07 -7.89 -10.38
C ASN A 37 6.09 -7.13 -11.71
N GLY A 38 7.25 -7.10 -12.37
CA GLY A 38 7.46 -6.36 -13.62
C GLY A 38 7.20 -4.86 -13.55
N GLU A 39 7.32 -4.18 -14.69
CA GLU A 39 7.02 -2.76 -14.82
C GLU A 39 5.54 -2.53 -15.16
N SER A 40 4.91 -1.64 -14.40
CA SER A 40 3.51 -1.23 -14.57
C SER A 40 3.22 0.04 -13.79
N ASN A 41 2.21 0.80 -14.24
CA ASN A 41 1.60 1.92 -13.51
C ASN A 41 0.48 1.47 -12.56
N ARG A 42 0.27 0.15 -12.37
CA ARG A 42 -0.70 -0.37 -11.39
C ARG A 42 -0.07 -0.41 -10.01
N ARG A 43 -0.77 0.18 -9.04
CA ARG A 43 -0.37 0.31 -7.65
C ARG A 43 -1.47 -0.24 -6.76
N TYR A 44 -1.09 -0.99 -5.75
CA TYR A 44 -2.02 -1.62 -4.82
C TYR A 44 -1.59 -1.32 -3.40
N ILE A 45 -2.55 -1.06 -2.52
CA ILE A 45 -2.24 -0.84 -1.10
C ILE A 45 -3.25 -1.57 -0.22
N TRP A 46 -2.73 -2.25 0.80
CA TRP A 46 -3.49 -2.95 1.82
C TRP A 46 -3.08 -2.41 3.20
N LEU A 47 -4.05 -1.87 3.94
CA LEU A 47 -3.81 -1.01 5.09
C LEU A 47 -4.18 -1.63 6.44
N HIS A 48 -5.12 -2.57 6.51
CA HIS A 48 -5.58 -3.17 7.76
C HIS A 48 -5.10 -4.61 7.87
N GLY A 49 -4.25 -4.90 8.85
CA GLY A 49 -3.56 -6.18 9.00
C GLY A 49 -4.48 -7.38 9.22
N ASP A 50 -5.67 -7.13 9.74
CA ASP A 50 -6.69 -8.13 10.03
C ASP A 50 -7.58 -8.48 8.82
N GLU A 51 -7.48 -7.75 7.70
CA GLU A 51 -8.27 -7.97 6.49
C GLU A 51 -7.65 -9.05 5.57
N LYS A 52 -7.54 -10.28 6.11
CA LYS A 52 -6.78 -11.38 5.48
C LYS A 52 -7.30 -11.81 4.11
N THR A 53 -8.59 -11.70 3.83
CA THR A 53 -9.14 -12.05 2.50
C THR A 53 -8.66 -11.09 1.42
N ALA A 54 -8.63 -9.78 1.70
CA ALA A 54 -8.04 -8.76 0.82
C ALA A 54 -6.53 -8.98 0.64
N GLU A 55 -5.82 -9.33 1.73
CA GLU A 55 -4.40 -9.69 1.68
C GLU A 55 -4.14 -10.86 0.73
N MET A 56 -4.90 -11.95 0.89
CA MET A 56 -4.80 -13.16 0.05
C MET A 56 -5.11 -12.85 -1.42
N ALA A 57 -6.16 -12.08 -1.68
CA ALA A 57 -6.53 -11.67 -3.03
C ALA A 57 -5.41 -10.84 -3.68
N LEU A 58 -4.83 -9.88 -2.93
CA LEU A 58 -3.74 -9.06 -3.43
C LEU A 58 -2.45 -9.86 -3.65
N LYS A 59 -2.09 -10.76 -2.73
CA LYS A 59 -0.94 -11.67 -2.87
C LYS A 59 -1.08 -12.56 -4.11
N HIS A 60 -2.27 -13.11 -4.34
CA HIS A 60 -2.55 -13.85 -5.57
C HIS A 60 -2.46 -12.94 -6.79
N HIS A 61 -3.09 -11.77 -6.76
CA HIS A 61 -3.09 -10.84 -7.90
C HIS A 61 -1.67 -10.42 -8.30
N ILE A 62 -0.85 -9.96 -7.36
CA ILE A 62 0.50 -9.46 -7.65
C ILE A 62 1.46 -10.56 -8.13
N LYS A 63 1.19 -11.83 -7.81
CA LYS A 63 1.95 -12.96 -8.33
C LYS A 63 1.66 -13.22 -9.82
N HIS A 64 0.44 -12.94 -10.27
CA HIS A 64 -0.02 -13.30 -11.62
C HIS A 64 -0.06 -12.10 -12.59
N TYR A 65 -0.09 -10.88 -12.07
CA TYR A 65 -0.22 -9.66 -12.88
C TYR A 65 0.83 -8.63 -12.52
N LYS A 66 1.25 -7.85 -13.52
CA LYS A 66 2.23 -6.78 -13.32
C LYS A 66 1.69 -5.67 -12.42
N GLY A 67 2.55 -5.15 -11.54
CA GLY A 67 2.19 -4.10 -10.60
C GLY A 67 3.18 -3.95 -9.45
N THR A 68 2.84 -3.06 -8.52
CA THR A 68 3.54 -2.92 -7.24
C THR A 68 2.52 -2.84 -6.11
N ALA A 69 2.65 -3.71 -5.11
CA ALA A 69 1.74 -3.84 -3.98
C ALA A 69 2.43 -3.46 -2.67
N PHE A 70 1.77 -2.63 -1.88
CA PHE A 70 2.20 -2.17 -0.57
C PHE A 70 1.35 -2.87 0.49
N PHE A 71 1.97 -3.72 1.30
CA PHE A 71 1.33 -4.41 2.42
C PHE A 71 1.80 -3.78 3.72
N ILE A 72 0.88 -3.30 4.55
CA ILE A 72 1.25 -2.86 5.88
C ILE A 72 1.89 -4.00 6.69
N ASP A 73 2.93 -3.70 7.46
CA ASP A 73 3.59 -4.66 8.35
C ASP A 73 2.83 -4.74 9.69
N SER A 74 1.68 -5.41 9.65
CA SER A 74 0.81 -5.62 10.81
C SER A 74 -0.17 -6.78 10.57
N ASP A 75 -0.52 -7.50 11.63
CA ASP A 75 -1.61 -8.50 11.63
C ASP A 75 -2.90 -7.98 12.29
N ASP A 76 -2.89 -6.74 12.79
CA ASP A 76 -3.99 -6.13 13.55
C ASP A 76 -4.75 -5.05 12.77
N ARG A 77 -5.96 -4.72 13.24
CA ARG A 77 -6.77 -3.60 12.72
C ARG A 77 -6.12 -2.23 12.92
N VAL A 78 -5.24 -2.14 13.90
CA VAL A 78 -4.53 -0.94 14.32
C VAL A 78 -3.03 -1.22 14.33
N ILE A 79 -2.23 -0.19 14.07
CA ILE A 79 -0.78 -0.26 14.16
C ILE A 79 -0.29 0.45 15.41
N LEU A 80 0.94 0.14 15.83
CA LEU A 80 1.59 0.81 16.95
C LEU A 80 2.66 1.79 16.44
N ALA A 81 2.55 3.05 16.84
CA ALA A 81 3.59 4.05 16.72
C ALA A 81 4.03 4.47 18.12
N GLU A 82 5.28 4.15 18.49
CA GLU A 82 5.79 4.37 19.86
C GLU A 82 4.89 3.81 20.98
N GLY A 83 4.29 2.64 20.72
CA GLY A 83 3.35 1.97 21.62
C GLY A 83 1.92 2.55 21.62
N LEU A 84 1.62 3.54 20.78
CA LEU A 84 0.29 4.13 20.65
C LEU A 84 -0.45 3.60 19.43
N LYS A 85 -1.71 3.23 19.63
CA LYS A 85 -2.59 2.69 18.59
C LYS A 85 -2.99 3.76 17.59
N LEU A 86 -2.82 3.43 16.31
CA LEU A 86 -3.30 4.22 15.18
C LEU A 86 -4.16 3.38 14.24
N ASP A 87 -5.20 3.99 13.66
CA ASP A 87 -5.89 3.46 12.49
C ASP A 87 -5.03 3.79 11.24
N PRO A 88 -4.47 2.80 10.57
CA PRO A 88 -3.58 3.02 9.42
C PRO A 88 -4.30 3.60 8.19
N ASN A 89 -5.63 3.61 8.15
CA ASN A 89 -6.36 4.35 7.10
C ASN A 89 -6.58 5.84 7.44
N ARG A 90 -6.04 6.32 8.56
CA ARG A 90 -6.17 7.72 9.01
C ARG A 90 -4.84 8.47 9.09
N ILE A 91 -3.71 7.78 8.95
CA ILE A 91 -2.36 8.36 9.09
C ILE A 91 -1.96 9.30 7.94
N PHE A 92 -2.63 9.19 6.78
CA PHE A 92 -2.38 10.01 5.59
C PHE A 92 -2.86 11.48 5.72
N SER A 93 -3.37 11.91 6.87
CA SER A 93 -3.66 13.32 7.13
C SER A 93 -3.41 13.70 8.59
N THR A 94 -2.89 14.90 8.82
CA THR A 94 -2.68 15.45 10.18
C THR A 94 -3.97 15.38 11.02
N LYS A 95 -5.13 15.69 10.42
CA LYS A 95 -6.44 15.64 11.08
C LYS A 95 -6.83 14.21 11.45
N GLY A 96 -6.65 13.25 10.55
CA GLY A 96 -6.95 11.84 10.77
C GLY A 96 -6.09 11.23 11.87
N THR A 97 -4.77 11.48 11.84
CA THR A 97 -3.83 11.03 12.88
C THR A 97 -4.20 11.60 14.25
N LYS A 98 -4.45 12.91 14.35
CA LYS A 98 -4.86 13.57 15.60
C LYS A 98 -6.15 12.97 16.17
N LYS A 99 -7.17 12.75 15.33
CA LYS A 99 -8.45 12.14 15.75
C LYS A 99 -8.26 10.73 16.28
N THR A 100 -7.44 9.94 15.59
CA THR A 100 -7.12 8.57 15.98
C THR A 100 -6.41 8.50 17.33
N LEU A 101 -5.37 9.31 17.53
CA LEU A 101 -4.66 9.40 18.81
C LEU A 101 -5.57 9.86 19.95
N LEU A 102 -6.49 10.79 19.69
CA LEU A 102 -7.47 11.22 20.68
C LEU A 102 -8.47 10.11 21.03
N LYS A 103 -8.92 9.34 20.03
CA LYS A 103 -9.87 8.24 20.20
C LYS A 103 -9.28 7.13 21.06
N TYR A 104 -8.07 6.66 20.76
CA TYR A 104 -7.47 5.51 21.43
C TYR A 104 -6.69 5.87 22.70
N HIS A 105 -6.16 7.10 22.77
CA HIS A 105 -5.25 7.51 23.83
C HIS A 105 -5.58 8.92 24.37
N PRO A 106 -6.81 9.18 24.87
CA PRO A 106 -7.16 10.49 25.41
C PRO A 106 -6.23 10.94 26.55
N GLU A 107 -5.71 10.00 27.34
CA GLU A 107 -4.81 10.19 28.48
C GLU A 107 -3.40 10.69 28.10
N VAL A 108 -2.94 10.43 26.88
CA VAL A 108 -1.57 10.79 26.48
C VAL A 108 -1.42 12.31 26.31
N SER A 109 -0.28 12.83 26.74
CA SER A 109 0.07 14.25 26.64
C SER A 109 0.03 14.77 25.20
N LYS A 110 -0.31 16.06 25.04
CA LYS A 110 -0.34 16.72 23.73
C LYS A 110 1.01 16.66 23.00
N ASN A 111 2.11 16.77 23.73
CA ASN A 111 3.46 16.76 23.17
C ASN A 111 3.80 15.39 22.55
N LYS A 112 3.50 14.29 23.24
CA LYS A 112 3.74 12.94 22.70
C LYS A 112 2.88 12.66 21.46
N LYS A 113 1.59 13.06 21.49
CA LYS A 113 0.73 12.98 20.29
C LYS A 113 1.27 13.82 19.13
N LYS A 114 1.79 15.01 19.42
CA LYS A 114 2.36 15.90 18.40
C LYS A 114 3.60 15.29 17.73
N ALA A 115 4.49 14.64 18.50
CA ALA A 115 5.69 14.01 17.95
C ALA A 115 5.35 12.96 16.86
N ILE A 116 4.40 12.07 17.14
CA ILE A 116 3.93 11.05 16.18
C ILE A 116 3.30 11.71 14.94
N VAL A 117 2.49 12.77 15.13
CA VAL A 117 1.88 13.49 14.02
C VAL A 117 2.95 14.16 13.14
N ASP A 118 3.94 14.82 13.75
CA ASP A 118 5.00 15.52 13.04
C ASP A 118 5.87 14.52 12.24
N GLU A 119 6.15 13.33 12.79
CA GLU A 119 6.91 12.29 12.09
C GLU A 119 6.18 11.77 10.84
N LEU A 120 4.88 11.49 10.98
CA LEU A 120 4.01 11.09 9.86
C LEU A 120 3.82 12.23 8.86
N ASP A 121 3.73 13.49 9.30
CA ASP A 121 3.62 14.62 8.38
C ASP A 121 4.92 14.79 7.58
N LYS A 122 6.08 14.69 8.22
CA LYS A 122 7.40 14.82 7.57
C LYS A 122 7.68 13.77 6.50
N LYS A 123 7.12 12.57 6.63
CA LYS A 123 7.34 11.45 5.70
C LYS A 123 6.24 11.28 4.66
N ARG A 124 5.15 12.07 4.76
CA ARG A 124 3.95 11.87 3.94
C ARG A 124 4.25 12.00 2.46
N ASP A 125 4.86 13.12 2.07
CA ASP A 125 5.04 13.43 0.65
C ASP A 125 5.95 12.40 -0.02
N LEU A 126 7.05 12.03 0.63
CA LEU A 126 7.95 10.97 0.16
C LEU A 126 7.25 9.61 -0.01
N PHE A 127 6.40 9.22 0.95
CA PHE A 127 5.65 7.96 0.82
C PHE A 127 4.60 8.03 -0.30
N LEU A 128 3.90 9.16 -0.43
CA LEU A 128 2.92 9.34 -1.49
C LEU A 128 3.59 9.38 -2.87
N GLU A 129 4.75 10.02 -3.01
CA GLU A 129 5.56 9.96 -4.22
C GLU A 129 5.89 8.51 -4.58
N GLU A 130 6.39 7.72 -3.63
CA GLU A 130 6.70 6.31 -3.88
C GLU A 130 5.47 5.47 -4.25
N LEU A 131 4.33 5.70 -3.59
CA LEU A 131 3.07 5.02 -3.88
C LEU A 131 2.51 5.40 -5.26
N LEU A 132 2.70 6.66 -5.68
CA LEU A 132 2.11 7.24 -6.90
C LEU A 132 3.02 7.15 -8.12
N LEU A 133 4.31 6.80 -7.96
CA LEU A 133 5.24 6.59 -9.06
C LEU A 133 4.96 5.28 -9.81
N PRO A 134 5.08 5.20 -11.15
CA PRO A 134 5.36 6.31 -12.06
C PRO A 134 4.13 7.22 -12.22
N GLU A 135 4.35 8.44 -12.71
CA GLU A 135 3.27 9.38 -13.02
C GLU A 135 2.14 8.73 -13.84
N GLY A 136 0.89 9.04 -13.50
CA GLY A 136 -0.29 8.41 -14.11
C GLY A 136 -0.58 7.00 -13.56
N SER A 137 -0.07 6.65 -12.38
CA SER A 137 -0.39 5.39 -11.72
C SER A 137 -1.86 5.30 -11.32
N LEU A 138 -2.44 4.11 -11.54
CA LEU A 138 -3.72 3.72 -10.98
C LEU A 138 -3.48 3.06 -9.62
N VAL A 139 -3.88 3.73 -8.55
CA VAL A 139 -3.83 3.19 -7.17
C VAL A 139 -5.16 2.53 -6.82
N VAL A 140 -5.09 1.27 -6.40
CA VAL A 140 -6.23 0.50 -5.89
C VAL A 140 -5.98 0.16 -4.43
N ALA A 141 -6.81 0.69 -3.54
CA ALA A 141 -6.84 0.27 -2.14
C ALA A 141 -7.77 -0.94 -1.99
N LEU A 142 -7.28 -2.00 -1.36
CA LEU A 142 -8.07 -3.21 -1.09
C LEU A 142 -8.39 -3.29 0.39
N HIS A 143 -9.65 -3.59 0.69
CA HIS A 143 -10.14 -3.86 2.04
C HIS A 143 -11.18 -5.00 2.03
N ASN A 144 -11.46 -5.55 3.20
CA ASN A 144 -12.57 -6.46 3.38
C ASN A 144 -13.85 -5.65 3.65
N ASN A 145 -14.99 -6.13 3.14
CA ASN A 145 -16.26 -5.55 3.54
C ASN A 145 -16.57 -5.97 4.98
N PHE A 146 -16.60 -5.01 5.90
CA PHE A 146 -17.12 -5.24 7.24
C PHE A 146 -18.64 -5.45 7.19
N ARG A 147 -19.18 -6.22 8.14
CA ARG A 147 -20.62 -6.49 8.21
C ARG A 147 -21.38 -5.19 8.52
N GLY A 148 -22.18 -4.72 7.57
CA GLY A 148 -22.92 -3.45 7.67
C GLY A 148 -22.24 -2.25 7.00
N TYR A 149 -21.07 -2.45 6.36
CA TYR A 149 -20.50 -1.46 5.45
C TYR A 149 -21.29 -1.44 4.14
N SER A 150 -21.63 -0.24 3.65
CA SER A 150 -22.14 -0.03 2.29
C SER A 150 -21.27 1.02 1.59
N ILE A 151 -21.07 0.85 0.29
CA ILE A 151 -20.47 1.90 -0.54
C ILE A 151 -21.29 3.19 -0.44
N ASP A 152 -22.60 3.10 -0.19
CA ASP A 152 -23.51 4.24 -0.07
C ASP A 152 -23.07 5.23 1.01
N SER A 153 -22.50 4.75 2.13
CA SER A 153 -22.02 5.64 3.20
C SER A 153 -20.76 6.42 2.84
N GLU A 154 -20.08 6.05 1.76
CA GLU A 154 -18.88 6.73 1.28
C GLU A 154 -19.16 7.71 0.13
N ILE A 155 -20.33 7.60 -0.52
CA ILE A 155 -20.71 8.41 -1.70
C ILE A 155 -20.68 9.92 -1.38
N GLU A 156 -21.19 10.33 -0.21
CA GLU A 156 -21.24 11.75 0.17
C GLU A 156 -19.86 12.42 0.24
N ASN A 157 -18.81 11.64 0.46
CA ASN A 157 -17.44 12.15 0.56
C ASN A 157 -16.66 11.98 -0.76
N ALA A 158 -17.27 11.41 -1.80
CA ALA A 158 -16.62 11.14 -3.07
C ALA A 158 -16.62 12.37 -3.98
N VAL A 159 -15.47 12.64 -4.63
CA VAL A 159 -15.38 13.68 -5.68
C VAL A 159 -16.12 13.22 -6.95
N THR A 160 -16.06 11.94 -7.25
CA THR A 160 -16.79 11.27 -8.34
C THR A 160 -17.04 9.82 -7.94
N TYR A 161 -18.10 9.21 -8.44
CA TYR A 161 -18.44 7.82 -8.16
C TYR A 161 -19.13 7.17 -9.36
N SER A 162 -18.99 5.85 -9.45
CA SER A 162 -19.78 5.00 -10.32
C SER A 162 -20.10 3.72 -9.56
N VAL A 163 -21.37 3.51 -9.25
CA VAL A 163 -21.85 2.32 -8.56
C VAL A 163 -22.61 1.48 -9.58
N LYS A 164 -22.16 0.23 -9.79
CA LYS A 164 -22.90 -0.71 -10.62
C LYS A 164 -24.12 -1.17 -9.82
N PRO A 165 -25.35 -1.11 -10.39
CA PRO A 165 -26.52 -1.67 -9.73
C PRO A 165 -26.30 -3.18 -9.49
N GLY A 166 -26.64 -3.63 -8.29
CA GLY A 166 -26.65 -5.03 -7.90
C GLY A 166 -27.87 -5.77 -8.41
#